data_AF-A7N6N6-F1
#
_entry.id   AF-A7N6N6-F1
#
_cell.length_a   1.000
_cell.length_b   1.000
_cell.length_c   1.000
_cell.angle_alpha   90.00
_cell.angle_beta   90.00
_cell.angle_gamma   90.00
#
_symmetry.space_group_name_H-M   'P 1'
#
loop_
_entity.id
_entity.type
_entity.pdbx_description
1 polymer ?
#
loop_
_entity_poly.entity_id
_entity_poly.type
_entity_poly.pdbx_seq_one_letter_code
_entity_poly.pdbx_strand_id
1 'polypeptide(L)'
;MNEAWVPKDNLVFDDKSLEIIHCNANLAVWAGPGAGKTELLAQKACFLLETERCEWPFSILSISRKRASASNLKERVQMRSGDELSERFHSFTIEAFTKSIVDRFMCVLPKHRQPSPDYQVTNGGSNFPKSLSFDHITSIALEICNTSSDLMASLRVLRAPHN
;
A
#
# COMPACT_ATOMS: atom_id res chain seq x y z
N MET A 1 28.79 -0.60 -16.99
CA MET A 1 28.20 -1.95 -17.17
C MET A 1 26.91 -1.95 -16.38
N ASN A 2 25.75 -1.93 -17.04
CA ASN A 2 24.49 -2.16 -16.33
C ASN A 2 24.39 -3.68 -16.14
N GLU A 3 24.73 -4.17 -14.95
CA GLU A 3 24.37 -5.52 -14.58
C GLU A 3 22.84 -5.61 -14.58
N ALA A 4 22.30 -6.60 -15.28
CA ALA A 4 20.87 -6.88 -15.25
C ALA A 4 20.50 -7.27 -13.81
N TRP A 5 19.47 -6.63 -13.24
CA TRP A 5 18.98 -6.97 -11.91
C TRP A 5 18.63 -8.45 -11.84
N VAL A 6 19.00 -9.10 -10.74
CA VAL A 6 18.73 -10.53 -10.49
C VAL A 6 17.85 -10.71 -9.25
N PRO A 7 16.99 -11.75 -9.20
CA PRO A 7 16.20 -12.08 -8.02
C PRO A 7 17.04 -12.24 -6.76
N LYS A 8 16.48 -11.81 -5.62
CA LYS A 8 17.12 -11.89 -4.30
C LYS A 8 17.01 -13.28 -3.69
N ASP A 9 17.86 -13.53 -2.70
CA ASP A 9 17.96 -14.79 -1.94
C ASP A 9 18.28 -16.03 -2.80
N ASN A 10 18.93 -15.84 -3.96
CA ASN A 10 19.25 -16.91 -4.92
C ASN A 10 18.00 -17.68 -5.40
N LEU A 11 16.83 -17.03 -5.40
CA LEU A 11 15.60 -17.64 -5.87
C LEU A 11 15.59 -17.76 -7.39
N VAL A 12 15.10 -18.91 -7.87
CA VAL A 12 14.97 -19.20 -9.30
C VAL A 12 13.51 -19.03 -9.70
N PHE A 13 13.29 -18.23 -10.74
CA PHE A 13 11.99 -17.98 -11.33
C PHE A 13 11.95 -18.48 -12.77
N ASP A 14 10.80 -18.98 -13.20
CA ASP A 14 10.55 -19.24 -14.62
C ASP A 14 10.45 -17.93 -15.41
N ASP A 15 10.54 -18.04 -16.74
CA ASP A 15 10.54 -16.89 -17.66
C ASP A 15 9.30 -16.01 -17.49
N LYS A 16 8.12 -16.59 -17.28
CA LYS A 16 6.87 -15.82 -17.10
C LYS A 16 6.89 -15.03 -15.80
N SER A 17 7.43 -15.61 -14.74
CA SER A 17 7.58 -14.94 -13.46
C SER A 17 8.58 -13.79 -13.53
N LEU A 18 9.69 -13.98 -14.26
CA LEU A 18 10.65 -12.90 -14.54
C LEU A 18 10.02 -11.78 -15.38
N GLU A 19 9.24 -12.13 -16.41
CA GLU A 19 8.46 -11.15 -17.19
C GLU A 19 7.53 -10.33 -16.28
N ILE A 20 6.82 -10.98 -15.34
CA ILE A 20 5.95 -10.29 -14.38
C ILE A 20 6.74 -9.35 -13.47
N ILE A 21 7.90 -9.80 -12.95
CA ILE A 21 8.77 -8.99 -12.10
C ILE A 21 9.25 -7.75 -12.86
N HIS A 22 9.76 -7.94 -14.07
CA HIS A 22 10.36 -6.90 -14.89
C HIS A 22 9.36 -5.95 -15.57
N CYS A 23 8.08 -6.31 -15.64
CA CYS A 23 7.08 -5.51 -16.32
C CYS A 23 6.78 -4.17 -15.61
N ASN A 24 6.77 -3.08 -16.36
CA ASN A 24 6.42 -1.74 -15.87
C ASN A 24 4.94 -1.36 -16.08
N ALA A 25 4.15 -2.22 -16.72
CA ALA A 25 2.75 -1.97 -17.01
C ALA A 25 1.82 -2.57 -15.94
N ASN A 26 0.54 -2.23 -16.02
CA ASN A 26 -0.51 -2.84 -15.19
C ASN A 26 -0.67 -4.32 -15.54
N LEU A 27 -0.64 -5.19 -14.54
CA LEU A 27 -0.76 -6.64 -14.70
C LEU A 27 -1.80 -7.24 -13.75
N ALA A 28 -2.52 -8.23 -14.25
CA ALA A 28 -3.36 -9.11 -13.45
C ALA A 28 -2.78 -10.53 -13.47
N VAL A 29 -2.40 -11.04 -12.31
CA VAL A 29 -1.73 -12.34 -12.18
C VAL A 29 -2.68 -13.36 -11.59
N TRP A 30 -3.01 -14.39 -12.38
CA TRP A 30 -3.75 -15.55 -11.93
C TRP A 30 -2.75 -16.64 -11.54
N ALA A 31 -2.90 -17.18 -10.33
CA ALA A 31 -2.04 -18.26 -9.89
C ALA A 31 -2.81 -19.17 -8.91
N GLY A 32 -2.44 -20.43 -8.82
CA GLY A 32 -3.00 -21.39 -7.85
C GLY A 32 -2.50 -21.15 -6.41
N PRO A 33 -3.13 -21.77 -5.40
CA PRO A 33 -2.56 -21.84 -4.05
C PRO A 33 -1.13 -22.40 -4.09
N GLY A 34 -0.22 -21.89 -3.27
CA GLY A 34 1.17 -22.37 -3.21
C GLY A 34 2.10 -21.92 -4.35
N ALA A 35 1.59 -21.26 -5.39
CA ALA A 35 2.38 -20.82 -6.56
C ALA A 35 3.33 -19.62 -6.30
N GLY A 36 3.71 -19.34 -5.04
CA GLY A 36 4.72 -18.33 -4.73
C GLY A 36 4.34 -16.86 -4.94
N LYS A 37 3.05 -16.50 -5.03
CA LYS A 37 2.62 -15.10 -5.30
C LYS A 37 3.27 -14.05 -4.40
N THR A 38 3.37 -14.35 -3.10
CA THR A 38 3.96 -13.42 -2.14
C THR A 38 5.43 -13.16 -2.46
N GLU A 39 6.14 -14.21 -2.90
CA GLU A 39 7.54 -14.11 -3.28
C GLU A 39 7.70 -13.34 -4.59
N LEU A 40 6.85 -13.64 -5.59
CA LEU A 40 6.78 -12.88 -6.84
C LEU A 40 6.56 -11.38 -6.61
N LEU A 41 5.62 -11.01 -5.72
CA LEU A 41 5.34 -9.62 -5.38
C LEU A 41 6.49 -8.95 -4.64
N ALA A 42 7.16 -9.67 -3.72
CA ALA A 42 8.32 -9.15 -3.01
C ALA A 42 9.47 -8.84 -3.97
N GLN A 43 9.78 -9.77 -4.87
CA GLN A 43 10.83 -9.61 -5.88
C GLN A 43 10.51 -8.46 -6.84
N LYS A 44 9.24 -8.33 -7.26
CA LYS A 44 8.78 -7.19 -8.05
C LYS A 44 9.00 -5.87 -7.34
N ALA A 45 8.68 -5.78 -6.05
CA ALA A 45 8.92 -4.57 -5.27
C ALA A 45 10.42 -4.25 -5.16
N CYS A 46 11.26 -5.24 -4.87
CA CYS A 46 12.72 -5.07 -4.85
C CYS A 46 13.26 -4.59 -6.20
N PHE A 47 12.82 -5.21 -7.30
CA PHE A 47 13.20 -4.78 -8.65
C PHE A 47 12.82 -3.32 -8.92
N LEU A 48 11.59 -2.91 -8.58
CA LEU A 48 11.14 -1.53 -8.80
C LEU A 48 11.92 -0.51 -7.97
N LEU A 49 12.31 -0.86 -6.75
CA LEU A 49 13.09 0.00 -5.86
C LEU A 49 14.56 0.11 -6.30
N GLU A 50 15.21 -1.02 -6.57
CA GLU A 50 16.65 -1.07 -6.84
C GLU A 50 17.03 -0.63 -8.24
N THR A 51 16.10 -0.72 -9.19
CA THR A 51 16.33 -0.25 -10.57
C THR A 51 15.80 1.16 -10.82
N GLU A 52 15.46 1.90 -9.76
CA GLU A 52 14.96 3.28 -9.78
C GLU A 52 13.70 3.49 -10.66
N ARG A 53 13.00 2.41 -11.01
CA ARG A 53 11.70 2.47 -11.73
C ARG A 53 10.60 3.08 -10.88
N CYS A 54 10.71 2.95 -9.56
CA CYS A 54 10.03 3.81 -8.62
C CYS A 54 10.92 5.04 -8.37
N GLU A 55 10.76 6.09 -9.19
CA GLU A 55 11.56 7.31 -9.10
C GLU A 55 11.31 8.04 -7.77
N TRP A 56 12.33 8.63 -7.18
CA TRP A 56 12.12 9.52 -6.03
C TRP A 56 11.28 10.74 -6.48
N PRO A 57 10.28 11.21 -5.70
CA PRO A 57 9.94 10.88 -4.31
C PRO A 57 8.80 9.85 -4.16
N PHE A 58 8.50 9.04 -5.17
CA PHE A 58 7.36 8.12 -5.13
C PHE A 58 7.58 6.92 -4.18
N SER A 59 6.50 6.27 -3.76
CA SER A 59 6.52 5.07 -2.93
C SER A 59 5.67 3.96 -3.57
N ILE A 60 5.97 2.71 -3.23
CA ILE A 60 5.17 1.55 -3.63
C ILE A 60 4.09 1.31 -2.57
N LEU A 61 2.83 1.20 -3.01
CA LEU A 61 1.70 0.86 -2.14
C LEU A 61 1.19 -0.55 -2.45
N SER A 62 1.22 -1.42 -1.45
CA SER A 62 0.59 -2.74 -1.45
C SER A 62 -0.65 -2.72 -0.55
N ILE A 63 -1.77 -3.24 -1.07
CA ILE A 63 -3.03 -3.37 -0.33
C ILE A 63 -3.43 -4.84 -0.28
N SER A 64 -3.69 -5.33 0.93
CA SER A 64 -4.09 -6.71 1.21
C SER A 64 -5.38 -6.76 2.02
N ARG A 65 -6.06 -7.92 2.03
CA ARG A 65 -7.24 -8.12 2.90
C ARG A 65 -6.86 -8.47 4.34
N LYS A 66 -5.85 -9.32 4.53
CA LYS A 66 -5.45 -9.81 5.86
C LYS A 66 -4.24 -9.04 6.37
N ARG A 67 -4.24 -8.73 7.68
CA ARG A 67 -3.09 -8.09 8.37
C ARG A 67 -1.80 -8.89 8.16
N ALA A 68 -1.86 -10.20 8.38
CA ALA A 68 -0.72 -11.10 8.17
C ALA A 68 -0.17 -11.04 6.72
N SER A 69 -1.02 -10.91 5.70
CA SER A 69 -0.55 -10.79 4.32
C SER A 69 0.19 -9.47 4.08
N ALA A 70 -0.28 -8.38 4.67
CA ALA A 70 0.38 -7.08 4.56
C ALA A 70 1.76 -7.09 5.25
N SER A 71 1.83 -7.59 6.50
CA SER A 71 3.08 -7.70 7.26
C SER A 71 4.09 -8.63 6.59
N ASN A 72 3.67 -9.85 6.22
CA ASN A 72 4.55 -10.83 5.59
C ASN A 72 5.18 -10.32 4.29
N LEU A 73 4.44 -9.54 3.50
CA LEU A 73 4.99 -8.95 2.28
C LEU A 73 5.96 -7.80 2.60
N LYS A 74 5.64 -6.94 3.57
CA LYS A 74 6.51 -5.84 3.99
C LYS A 74 7.86 -6.34 4.51
N GLU A 75 7.83 -7.32 5.42
CA GLU A 75 9.03 -7.94 5.99
C GLU A 75 9.91 -8.57 4.90
N ARG A 76 9.28 -9.23 3.92
CA ARG A 76 9.96 -9.83 2.76
C ARG A 76 10.65 -8.81 1.86
N VAL A 77 10.06 -7.63 1.66
CA VAL A 77 10.70 -6.56 0.90
C VAL A 77 11.86 -5.98 1.71
N GLN A 78 11.64 -5.67 2.99
CA GLN A 78 12.66 -5.14 3.89
C GLN A 78 13.90 -6.04 3.98
N MET A 79 13.72 -7.34 4.19
CA MET A 79 14.82 -8.32 4.24
C MET A 79 15.68 -8.33 2.96
N ARG A 80 15.11 -7.97 1.82
CA ARG A 80 15.73 -8.12 0.49
C ARG A 80 16.35 -6.84 -0.07
N SER A 81 15.67 -5.71 0.10
CA SER A 81 16.12 -4.41 -0.41
C SER A 81 16.85 -3.58 0.64
N GLY A 82 16.91 -4.05 1.90
CA GLY A 82 17.45 -3.30 3.02
C GLY A 82 16.50 -2.19 3.51
N ASP A 83 16.83 -1.63 4.67
CA ASP A 83 15.99 -0.66 5.36
C ASP A 83 15.76 0.59 4.50
N GLU A 84 16.83 1.20 3.96
CA GLU A 84 16.78 2.45 3.21
C GLU A 84 15.80 2.42 2.01
N LEU A 85 15.89 1.39 1.16
CA LEU A 85 14.98 1.28 0.02
C LEU A 85 13.57 0.88 0.47
N SER A 86 13.45 0.03 1.48
CA SER A 86 12.16 -0.49 1.94
C SER A 86 11.31 0.55 2.69
N GLU A 87 11.88 1.66 3.15
CA GLU A 87 11.12 2.80 3.69
C GLU A 87 10.09 3.34 2.69
N ARG A 88 10.37 3.18 1.40
CA ARG A 88 9.48 3.58 0.29
C ARG A 88 8.46 2.49 -0.08
N PHE A 89 8.38 1.39 0.66
CA PHE A 89 7.38 0.34 0.48
C PHE A 89 6.36 0.36 1.61
N HIS A 90 5.12 0.70 1.29
CA HIS A 90 4.00 0.74 2.21
C HIS A 90 3.04 -0.42 1.95
N SER A 91 2.78 -1.24 2.98
CA SER A 91 1.88 -2.39 2.88
C SER A 91 0.78 -2.27 3.92
N PHE A 92 -0.47 -2.18 3.47
CA PHE A 92 -1.63 -1.96 4.34
C PHE A 92 -2.70 -3.03 4.14
N THR A 93 -3.56 -3.18 5.15
CA THR A 93 -4.88 -3.72 4.87
C THR A 93 -5.76 -2.66 4.19
N ILE A 94 -6.80 -3.10 3.49
CA ILE A 94 -7.85 -2.18 2.99
C ILE A 94 -8.35 -1.29 4.13
N GLU A 95 -8.53 -1.87 5.33
CA GLU A 95 -9.00 -1.14 6.50
C GLU A 95 -8.04 -0.06 6.97
N ALA A 96 -6.77 -0.42 7.16
CA ALA A 96 -5.74 0.51 7.62
C ALA A 96 -5.50 1.62 6.60
N PHE A 97 -5.52 1.30 5.30
CA PHE A 97 -5.35 2.28 4.24
C PHE A 97 -6.50 3.30 4.22
N THR A 98 -7.74 2.80 4.29
CA THR A 98 -8.94 3.64 4.31
C THR A 98 -8.95 4.57 5.53
N LYS A 99 -8.65 4.02 6.71
CA LYS A 99 -8.53 4.81 7.95
C LYS A 99 -7.46 5.91 7.80
N SER A 100 -6.31 5.56 7.22
CA SER A 100 -5.21 6.50 6.99
C SER A 100 -5.57 7.67 6.06
N ILE A 101 -6.49 7.46 5.11
CA ILE A 101 -7.04 8.57 4.29
C ILE A 101 -7.86 9.50 5.19
N VAL A 102 -8.79 8.97 5.97
CA VAL A 102 -9.63 9.78 6.89
C VAL A 102 -8.77 10.55 7.88
N ASP A 103 -7.83 9.88 8.55
CA ASP A 103 -6.98 10.48 9.58
C ASP A 103 -6.16 11.67 9.05
N ARG A 104 -5.66 11.58 7.82
CA ARG A 104 -4.82 12.63 7.22
C ARG A 104 -5.61 13.77 6.61
N PHE A 105 -6.81 13.48 6.11
CA PHE A 105 -7.51 14.39 5.22
C PHE A 105 -8.91 14.76 5.66
N MET A 106 -9.40 14.30 6.81
CA MET A 106 -10.74 14.68 7.30
C MET A 106 -10.97 16.20 7.32
N CYS A 107 -9.93 17.01 7.49
CA CYS A 107 -10.01 18.47 7.48
C CYS A 107 -10.51 19.07 6.16
N VAL A 108 -10.47 18.34 5.04
CA VAL A 108 -11.01 18.82 3.75
C VAL A 108 -12.54 18.81 3.71
N LEU A 109 -13.17 18.04 4.60
CA LEU A 109 -14.62 17.96 4.68
C LEU A 109 -15.20 19.15 5.45
N PRO A 110 -16.47 19.53 5.24
CA PRO A 110 -17.17 20.49 6.09
C PRO A 110 -17.16 20.05 7.57
N LYS A 111 -17.11 21.00 8.52
CA LYS A 111 -16.98 20.70 9.97
C LYS A 111 -17.98 19.69 10.52
N HIS A 112 -19.22 19.70 10.04
CA HIS A 112 -20.28 18.77 10.46
C HIS A 112 -20.13 17.35 9.90
N ARG A 113 -19.18 17.13 8.97
CA ARG A 113 -18.83 15.85 8.34
C ARG A 113 -17.48 15.30 8.80
N GLN A 114 -16.74 16.07 9.61
CA GLN A 114 -15.43 15.63 10.14
C GLN A 114 -15.64 14.68 11.33
N PRO A 115 -15.03 13.47 11.33
CA PRO A 115 -14.87 12.69 12.55
C PRO A 115 -14.14 13.49 13.64
N SER A 116 -14.32 13.10 14.90
CA SER A 116 -13.52 13.65 16.00
C SER A 116 -12.06 13.23 15.83
N PRO A 117 -11.05 14.06 16.14
CA PRO A 117 -9.64 13.68 15.99
C PRO A 117 -9.24 12.39 16.74
N ASP A 118 -9.97 12.04 17.79
CA ASP A 118 -9.81 10.88 18.67
C ASP A 118 -10.92 9.81 18.48
N TYR A 119 -11.57 9.79 17.30
CA TYR A 119 -12.66 8.85 17.04
C TYR A 119 -12.25 7.38 17.22
N GLN A 120 -13.17 6.58 17.74
CA GLN A 120 -12.97 5.15 17.96
C GLN A 120 -13.52 4.34 16.79
N VAL A 121 -12.76 3.34 16.35
CA VAL A 121 -13.22 2.39 15.32
C VAL A 121 -14.03 1.28 15.99
N THR A 122 -15.26 1.05 15.53
CA THR A 122 -16.16 0.04 16.08
C THR A 122 -16.45 -1.05 15.04
N ASN A 123 -16.66 -2.29 15.49
CA ASN A 123 -17.05 -3.41 14.63
C ASN A 123 -18.56 -3.42 14.29
N GLY A 124 -19.29 -2.34 14.59
CA GLY A 124 -20.75 -2.30 14.53
C GLY A 124 -21.29 -0.88 14.46
N GLY A 125 -22.32 -0.56 15.24
CA GLY A 125 -22.96 0.76 15.24
C GLY A 125 -21.97 1.92 15.41
N SER A 126 -22.32 3.04 14.78
CA SER A 126 -21.55 4.28 14.79
C SER A 126 -22.27 5.35 15.61
N ASN A 127 -21.50 6.17 16.33
CA ASN A 127 -21.99 7.37 17.00
C ASN A 127 -21.12 8.54 16.54
N PHE A 128 -21.43 9.01 15.32
CA PHE A 128 -20.69 10.10 14.71
C PHE A 128 -20.80 11.38 15.57
N PRO A 129 -19.71 12.16 15.77
CA PRO A 129 -18.38 12.00 15.17
C PRO A 129 -17.38 11.17 16.00
N LYS A 130 -17.79 10.64 17.15
CA LYS A 130 -16.88 10.02 18.15
C LYS A 130 -16.58 8.55 17.90
N SER A 131 -17.48 7.80 17.26
CA SER A 131 -17.22 6.40 16.91
C SER A 131 -17.76 6.05 15.53
N LEU A 132 -16.96 5.31 14.77
CA LEU A 132 -17.25 5.00 13.38
C LEU A 132 -17.03 3.52 13.11
N SER A 133 -18.01 2.94 12.40
CA SER A 133 -17.87 1.63 11.80
C SER A 133 -16.87 1.68 10.64
N PHE A 134 -16.36 0.53 10.23
CA PHE A 134 -15.50 0.48 9.05
C PHE A 134 -16.21 1.00 7.79
N ASP A 135 -17.48 0.65 7.58
CA ASP A 135 -18.28 1.12 6.45
C ASP A 135 -18.42 2.66 6.44
N HIS A 136 -18.61 3.28 7.61
CA HIS A 136 -18.62 4.74 7.73
C HIS A 136 -17.26 5.35 7.39
N ILE A 137 -16.16 4.75 7.86
CA ILE A 137 -14.81 5.19 7.52
C ILE A 137 -14.57 5.10 6.02
N THR A 138 -15.01 4.01 5.38
CA THR A 138 -14.94 3.85 3.91
C THR A 138 -15.75 4.92 3.18
N SER A 139 -16.97 5.19 3.62
CA SER A 139 -17.80 6.24 3.02
C SER A 139 -17.13 7.61 3.11
N ILE A 140 -16.55 7.95 4.26
CA ILE A 140 -15.86 9.23 4.47
C ILE A 140 -14.56 9.29 3.64
N ALA A 141 -13.79 8.21 3.57
CA ALA A 141 -12.59 8.16 2.73
C ALA A 141 -12.91 8.39 1.25
N LEU A 142 -14.00 7.79 0.74
CA LEU A 142 -14.46 8.02 -0.63
C LEU A 142 -14.91 9.47 -0.86
N GLU A 143 -15.62 10.06 0.10
CA GLU A 143 -16.02 11.48 0.04
C GLU A 143 -14.79 12.40 0.00
N ILE A 144 -13.79 12.14 0.85
CA ILE A 144 -12.49 12.85 0.85
C ILE A 144 -11.84 12.74 -0.53
N CYS A 145 -11.71 11.53 -1.07
CA CYS A 145 -11.13 11.29 -2.40
C CYS A 145 -11.87 12.05 -3.51
N ASN A 146 -13.18 12.21 -3.40
CA ASN A 146 -14.00 12.91 -4.39
C ASN A 146 -14.05 14.43 -4.19
N THR A 147 -13.47 14.96 -3.10
CA THR A 147 -13.49 16.41 -2.81
C THR A 147 -12.54 17.20 -3.72
N SER A 148 -11.41 16.63 -4.12
CA SER A 148 -10.44 17.31 -5.00
C SER A 148 -9.55 16.33 -5.78
N SER A 149 -9.29 16.67 -7.05
CA SER A 149 -8.30 15.99 -7.89
C SER A 149 -6.88 16.07 -7.32
N ASP A 150 -6.54 17.15 -6.63
CA ASP A 150 -5.20 17.36 -6.06
C ASP A 150 -4.94 16.43 -4.89
N LEU A 151 -5.98 16.12 -4.12
CA LEU A 151 -5.91 15.14 -3.04
C LEU A 151 -5.71 13.73 -3.60
N MET A 152 -6.41 13.38 -4.68
CA MET A 152 -6.17 12.14 -5.40
C MET A 152 -4.75 12.06 -5.98
N ALA A 153 -4.20 13.19 -6.43
CA ALA A 153 -2.80 13.26 -6.85
C ALA A 153 -1.83 13.12 -5.66
N SER A 154 -2.15 13.67 -4.49
CA SER A 154 -1.31 13.56 -3.28
C SER A 154 -1.35 12.17 -2.63
N LEU A 155 -2.41 11.37 -2.86
CA LEU A 155 -2.44 9.94 -2.54
C LEU A 155 -1.34 9.14 -3.27
N ARG A 156 -0.73 9.68 -4.33
CA ARG A 156 0.46 9.08 -4.97
C ARG A 156 1.76 9.34 -4.20
N VAL A 157 1.74 10.30 -3.26
CA VAL A 157 2.89 10.77 -2.48
C VAL A 157 2.69 10.43 -0.99
N LEU A 158 1.95 9.36 -0.68
CA LEU A 158 1.66 9.02 0.71
C LEU A 158 2.93 8.57 1.43
N ARG A 159 3.61 9.52 2.07
CA ARG A 159 4.46 9.23 3.21
C ARG A 159 3.58 8.69 4.33
N ALA A 160 3.96 7.54 4.89
CA ALA A 160 3.42 7.12 6.17
C ALA A 160 3.71 8.23 7.21
N PRO A 161 2.77 8.57 8.10
CA PRO A 161 3.10 9.41 9.23
C PRO A 161 4.16 8.68 10.08
N HIS A 162 5.27 9.35 10.37
CA HIS A 162 6.20 8.92 11.40
C HIS A 162 5.46 8.90 12.74
N ASN A 163 5.44 7.73 13.39
CA ASN A 163 5.23 7.56 14.82
C ASN A 163 6.13 6.41 15.26
#